data_AF-A0A3D0THL9-F1
#
_entry.id   AF-A0A3D0THL9-F1
#
_cell.length_a   1.000
_cell.length_b   1.000
_cell.length_c   1.000
_cell.angle_alpha   90.00
_cell.angle_beta   90.00
_cell.angle_gamma   90.00
#
_symmetry.space_group_name_H-M   'P 1'
#
loop_
_entity.id
_entity.type
_entity.pdbx_description
1 polymer ?
#
loop_
_entity_poly.entity_id
_entity_poly.type
_entity_poly.pdbx_seq_one_letter_code
_entity_poly.pdbx_strand_id
1 'polypeptide(L)'
;MLELFDCLTCDKCIPVCPNDANFALKIPPGETEILEFETNNSGWAVTGRKTLKLEKKYQIANFADFCNECGNCDIFCPEDGGPFVLKPRFFGSLESFQSFTNHDGFYIEDKGTERCAPKVFARFDGKEYRVSETGNTVNYSGPDFDIQFSKNDLENTISGEGKSSVSFLNYEIMQMMRSAISATGSGSYVSAT
;
A
#
# COMPACT_ATOMS: atom_id res chain seq x y z
N MET A 1 -3.55 4.49 -10.01
CA MET A 1 -4.22 3.98 -8.79
C MET A 1 -3.74 4.80 -7.60
N LEU A 2 -4.59 5.04 -6.59
CA LEU A 2 -4.40 5.97 -5.46
C LEU A 2 -4.73 7.44 -5.74
N GLU A 3 -5.30 7.77 -6.90
CA GLU A 3 -5.83 9.10 -7.20
C GLU A 3 -7.00 9.46 -6.27
N LEU A 4 -7.72 8.45 -5.76
CA LEU A 4 -8.77 8.60 -4.74
C LEU A 4 -8.30 8.11 -3.36
N PHE A 5 -6.99 8.07 -3.11
CA PHE A 5 -6.46 8.02 -1.75
C PHE A 5 -6.62 9.42 -1.15
N ASP A 6 -7.20 9.50 0.04
CA ASP A 6 -7.70 10.75 0.65
C ASP A 6 -8.95 11.36 -0.03
N CYS A 7 -9.83 10.50 -0.57
CA CYS A 7 -11.12 10.91 -1.14
C CYS A 7 -12.06 11.57 -0.11
N LEU A 8 -13.17 12.17 -0.55
CA LEU A 8 -14.12 12.90 0.32
C LEU A 8 -14.70 12.12 1.51
N THR A 9 -14.50 10.80 1.60
CA THR A 9 -15.07 9.92 2.65
C THR A 9 -16.59 10.02 2.74
N CYS A 10 -17.26 10.19 1.59
CA CYS A 10 -18.73 10.26 1.51
C CYS A 10 -19.44 8.90 1.64
N ASP A 11 -18.67 7.81 1.69
CA ASP A 11 -19.09 6.41 1.78
C ASP A 11 -19.99 5.86 0.68
N LYS A 12 -20.46 6.67 -0.26
CA LYS A 12 -21.45 6.24 -1.27
C LYS A 12 -21.05 4.99 -2.04
N CYS A 13 -19.77 4.81 -2.35
CA CYS A 13 -19.27 3.66 -3.10
C CYS A 13 -19.39 2.32 -2.34
N ILE A 14 -19.55 2.35 -1.01
CA ILE A 14 -19.67 1.15 -0.16
C ILE A 14 -21.06 0.50 -0.33
N PRO A 15 -22.18 1.14 0.06
CA PRO A 15 -23.50 0.50 0.00
C PRO A 15 -24.03 0.32 -1.43
N VAL A 16 -23.51 1.04 -2.42
CA VAL A 16 -23.91 0.84 -3.83
C VAL A 16 -23.15 -0.30 -4.48
N CYS A 17 -22.10 -0.86 -3.87
CA CYS A 17 -21.38 -1.98 -4.46
C CYS A 17 -22.21 -3.27 -4.31
N PRO A 18 -22.67 -3.88 -5.42
CA PRO A 18 -23.52 -5.07 -5.33
C PRO A 18 -22.79 -6.32 -4.79
N ASN A 19 -21.46 -6.31 -4.80
CA ASN A 19 -20.61 -7.43 -4.37
C ASN A 19 -19.90 -7.17 -3.04
N ASP A 20 -20.23 -6.07 -2.34
CA ASP A 20 -19.56 -5.66 -1.09
C ASP A 20 -18.02 -5.54 -1.21
N ALA A 21 -17.55 -5.16 -2.40
CA ALA A 21 -16.13 -5.10 -2.71
C ALA A 21 -15.47 -3.81 -2.19
N ASN A 22 -16.22 -2.76 -1.84
CA ASN A 22 -15.65 -1.51 -1.34
C ASN A 22 -15.81 -1.42 0.18
N PHE A 23 -14.74 -1.09 0.91
CA PHE A 23 -14.75 -1.09 2.37
C PHE A 23 -13.91 0.04 2.96
N ALA A 24 -14.18 0.41 4.22
CA ALA A 24 -13.43 1.43 4.92
C ALA A 24 -12.12 0.86 5.50
N LEU A 25 -11.00 1.54 5.24
CA LEU A 25 -9.69 1.34 5.85
C LEU A 25 -9.47 2.36 6.97
N LYS A 26 -9.21 1.90 8.19
CA LYS A 26 -8.98 2.75 9.36
C LYS A 26 -7.58 3.39 9.37
N ILE A 27 -7.29 4.21 8.36
CA ILE A 27 -6.08 5.04 8.30
C ILE A 27 -6.51 6.49 8.62
N PRO A 28 -6.20 7.02 9.81
CA PRO A 28 -6.68 8.34 10.24
C PRO A 28 -5.96 9.48 9.48
N PRO A 29 -6.48 10.73 9.57
CA PRO A 29 -5.75 11.91 9.13
C PRO A 29 -4.40 12.02 9.82
N GLY A 30 -3.41 12.55 9.12
CA GLY A 30 -2.06 12.72 9.64
C GLY A 30 -1.07 13.20 8.60
N GLU A 31 0.12 13.50 9.07
CA GLU A 31 1.27 13.83 8.25
C GLU A 31 2.33 12.75 8.43
N THR A 32 2.86 12.25 7.31
CA THR A 32 3.94 11.26 7.30
C THR A 32 5.11 11.83 6.53
N GLU A 33 6.29 11.86 7.15
CA GLU A 33 7.52 12.26 6.48
C GLU A 33 7.91 11.21 5.44
N ILE A 34 8.27 11.68 4.26
CA ILE A 34 8.74 10.86 3.15
C ILE A 34 10.19 11.23 2.89
N LEU A 35 11.08 10.25 3.10
CA LEU A 35 12.50 10.40 2.80
C LEU A 35 12.80 10.07 1.34
N GLU A 36 13.66 10.88 0.75
CA GLU A 36 14.24 10.64 -0.57
C GLU A 36 15.72 10.31 -0.37
N PHE A 37 16.16 9.17 -0.89
CA PHE A 37 17.54 8.74 -0.83
C PHE A 37 18.18 8.72 -2.22
N GLU A 38 19.46 9.02 -2.29
CA GLU A 38 20.31 8.74 -3.44
C GLU A 38 21.49 7.86 -3.03
N THR A 39 21.93 7.01 -3.95
CA THR A 39 23.11 6.16 -3.74
C THR A 39 24.29 6.63 -4.59
N ASN A 40 25.48 6.61 -3.99
CA ASN A 40 26.75 6.88 -4.65
C ASN A 40 27.84 5.96 -4.09
N ASN A 41 29.10 6.17 -4.49
CA ASN A 41 30.23 5.34 -4.05
C ASN A 41 30.46 5.31 -2.53
N SER A 42 29.86 6.23 -1.77
CA SER A 42 29.95 6.33 -0.31
C SER A 42 28.74 5.73 0.41
N GLY A 43 27.78 5.15 -0.32
CA GLY A 43 26.55 4.57 0.22
C GLY A 43 25.32 5.43 -0.08
N TRP A 44 24.26 5.20 0.70
CA TRP A 44 22.98 5.90 0.59
C TRP A 44 22.97 7.16 1.46
N ALA A 45 22.43 8.25 0.94
CA ALA A 45 22.27 9.50 1.68
C ALA A 45 20.90 10.12 1.43
N VAL A 46 20.33 10.76 2.46
CA VAL A 46 19.08 11.51 2.32
C VAL A 46 19.33 12.77 1.50
N THR A 47 18.57 12.96 0.43
CA THR A 47 18.64 14.13 -0.46
C THR A 47 17.41 15.00 -0.38
N GLY A 48 16.30 14.49 0.17
CA GLY A 48 15.05 15.23 0.28
C GLY A 48 14.16 14.71 1.39
N ARG A 49 13.29 15.60 1.85
CA ARG A 49 12.21 15.33 2.81
C ARG A 49 10.93 15.93 2.23
N LYS A 50 9.92 15.10 2.07
CA LYS A 50 8.57 15.50 1.66
C LYS A 50 7.58 15.11 2.75
N THR A 51 6.33 15.52 2.61
CA THR A 51 5.26 15.15 3.52
C THR A 51 4.11 14.58 2.71
N LEU A 52 3.67 13.37 3.07
CA LEU A 52 2.36 12.85 2.68
C LEU A 52 1.36 13.32 3.72
N LYS A 53 0.34 14.07 3.29
CA LYS A 53 -0.73 14.57 4.16
C LYS A 53 -2.03 13.86 3.80
N LEU A 54 -2.66 13.26 4.81
CA LEU A 54 -4.02 12.74 4.72
C LEU A 54 -4.93 13.61 5.60
N GLU A 55 -5.98 14.18 5.01
CA GLU A 55 -6.88 15.09 5.70
C GLU A 55 -8.21 14.41 6.07
N LYS A 56 -8.51 13.27 5.46
CA LYS A 56 -9.83 12.64 5.56
C LYS A 56 -9.87 11.61 6.67
N LYS A 57 -11.06 11.47 7.26
CA LYS A 57 -11.29 10.73 8.52
C LYS A 57 -10.79 9.28 8.47
N TYR A 58 -10.90 8.65 7.32
CA TYR A 58 -10.40 7.31 7.02
C TYR A 58 -10.22 7.18 5.51
N GLN A 59 -9.75 6.03 5.05
CA GLN A 59 -9.53 5.75 3.64
C GLN A 59 -10.53 4.69 3.17
N ILE A 60 -10.80 4.60 1.87
CA ILE A 60 -11.71 3.59 1.31
C ILE A 60 -10.91 2.76 0.33
N ALA A 61 -11.09 1.45 0.38
CA ALA A 61 -10.44 0.48 -0.48
C ALA A 61 -11.44 -0.36 -1.26
N ASN A 62 -10.90 -1.09 -2.24
CA ASN A 62 -11.57 -2.10 -3.03
C ASN A 62 -10.91 -3.47 -2.78
N PHE A 63 -11.70 -4.54 -2.72
CA PHE A 63 -11.22 -5.92 -2.73
C PHE A 63 -11.44 -6.50 -4.12
N ALA A 64 -10.33 -6.76 -4.83
CA ALA A 64 -10.33 -7.14 -6.23
C ALA A 64 -11.11 -8.43 -6.47
N ASP A 65 -10.91 -9.43 -5.62
CA ASP A 65 -11.48 -10.77 -5.79
C ASP A 65 -13.01 -10.78 -5.70
N PHE A 66 -13.64 -9.75 -5.10
CA PHE A 66 -15.11 -9.58 -5.08
C PHE A 66 -15.59 -8.62 -6.17
N CYS A 67 -14.72 -7.77 -6.70
CA CYS A 67 -15.08 -6.77 -7.68
C CYS A 67 -15.22 -7.39 -9.08
N ASN A 68 -16.37 -7.19 -9.71
CA ASN A 68 -16.62 -7.55 -11.11
C ASN A 68 -16.53 -6.36 -12.08
N GLU A 69 -16.01 -5.22 -11.60
CA GLU A 69 -15.85 -3.99 -12.38
C GLU A 69 -17.14 -3.48 -13.05
N CYS A 70 -18.31 -3.73 -12.43
CA CYS A 70 -19.60 -3.30 -12.97
C CYS A 70 -19.80 -1.77 -13.06
N GLY A 71 -18.89 -0.98 -12.49
CA GLY A 71 -18.94 0.49 -12.56
C GLY A 71 -20.02 1.16 -11.72
N ASN A 72 -20.83 0.43 -10.94
CA ASN A 72 -21.91 1.08 -10.17
C ASN A 72 -21.37 2.13 -9.19
N CYS A 73 -20.23 1.87 -8.55
CA CYS A 73 -19.60 2.84 -7.65
C CYS A 73 -19.09 4.11 -8.34
N ASP A 74 -18.80 4.06 -9.64
CA ASP A 74 -18.36 5.21 -10.45
C ASP A 74 -19.51 6.20 -10.65
N ILE A 75 -20.68 5.69 -11.04
CA ILE A 75 -21.90 6.50 -11.26
C ILE A 75 -22.31 7.32 -10.01
N PHE A 76 -22.10 6.77 -8.81
CA PHE A 76 -22.46 7.44 -7.55
C PHE A 76 -21.30 8.22 -6.92
N CYS A 77 -20.09 8.12 -7.48
CA CYS A 77 -18.93 8.83 -6.97
C CYS A 77 -19.09 10.34 -7.23
N PRO A 78 -18.97 11.20 -6.20
CA PRO A 78 -18.97 12.65 -6.40
C PRO A 78 -17.60 13.18 -6.89
N GLU A 79 -16.59 12.32 -6.96
CA GLU A 79 -15.24 12.60 -7.43
C GLU A 79 -15.01 11.92 -8.77
N ASP A 80 -14.08 12.44 -9.58
CA ASP A 80 -13.83 11.93 -10.93
C ASP A 80 -13.14 10.56 -10.89
N GLY A 81 -13.72 9.62 -11.63
CA GLY A 81 -13.22 8.26 -11.84
C GLY A 81 -13.71 7.20 -10.85
N GLY A 82 -13.56 5.95 -11.29
CA GLY A 82 -14.14 4.79 -10.64
C GLY A 82 -13.46 4.39 -9.32
N PRO A 83 -14.20 4.32 -8.19
CA PRO A 83 -13.68 3.81 -6.93
C PRO A 83 -13.06 2.41 -6.98
N PHE A 84 -13.46 1.58 -7.95
CA PHE A 84 -12.94 0.22 -8.10
C PHE A 84 -11.52 0.14 -8.70
N VAL A 85 -11.01 1.24 -9.28
CA VAL A 85 -9.68 1.31 -9.91
C VAL A 85 -8.77 2.39 -9.32
N LEU A 86 -9.33 3.51 -8.84
CA LEU A 86 -8.54 4.65 -8.37
C LEU A 86 -8.26 4.64 -6.86
N LYS A 87 -8.85 3.70 -6.10
CA LYS A 87 -8.62 3.53 -4.66
C LYS A 87 -7.61 2.42 -4.36
N PRO A 88 -7.05 2.36 -3.13
CA PRO A 88 -6.34 1.18 -2.66
C PRO A 88 -7.12 -0.11 -2.99
N ARG A 89 -6.48 -1.06 -3.66
CA ARG A 89 -7.07 -2.28 -4.18
C ARG A 89 -6.30 -3.47 -3.61
N PHE A 90 -7.01 -4.40 -2.98
CA PHE A 90 -6.43 -5.55 -2.31
C PHE A 90 -6.77 -6.83 -3.05
N PHE A 91 -5.78 -7.70 -3.19
CA PHE A 91 -5.94 -9.04 -3.75
C PHE A 91 -5.94 -10.07 -2.62
N GLY A 92 -6.79 -11.09 -2.74
CA GLY A 92 -6.91 -12.14 -1.71
C GLY A 92 -5.76 -13.12 -1.69
N SER A 93 -5.01 -13.23 -2.80
CA SER A 93 -3.90 -14.16 -2.95
C SER A 93 -2.76 -13.58 -3.79
N LEU A 94 -1.57 -14.15 -3.64
CA LEU A 94 -0.44 -13.83 -4.51
C LEU A 94 -0.76 -14.16 -5.98
N GLU A 95 -1.49 -15.24 -6.23
CA GLU A 95 -1.93 -15.66 -7.57
C GLU A 95 -2.85 -14.61 -8.20
N SER A 96 -3.84 -14.10 -7.45
CA SER A 96 -4.71 -13.00 -7.89
C SER A 96 -3.87 -11.75 -8.22
N PHE A 97 -2.96 -11.35 -7.33
CA PHE A 97 -2.08 -10.19 -7.56
C PHE A 97 -1.22 -10.33 -8.83
N GLN A 98 -0.69 -11.52 -9.08
CA GLN A 98 0.16 -11.82 -10.24
C GLN A 98 -0.63 -11.94 -11.54
N SER A 99 -1.87 -12.41 -11.49
CA SER A 99 -2.71 -12.61 -12.69
C SER A 99 -3.35 -11.31 -13.18
N PHE A 100 -3.66 -10.38 -12.28
CA PHE A 100 -4.27 -9.08 -12.60
C PHE A 100 -3.21 -7.99 -12.85
N THR A 101 -2.33 -8.21 -13.83
CA THR A 101 -1.19 -7.31 -14.11
C THR A 101 -1.57 -5.91 -14.60
N ASN A 102 -2.77 -5.76 -15.17
CA ASN A 102 -3.28 -4.46 -15.63
C ASN A 102 -3.80 -3.56 -14.50
N HIS A 103 -3.77 -4.04 -13.26
CA HIS A 103 -4.18 -3.27 -12.09
C HIS A 103 -3.04 -3.17 -11.08
N ASP A 104 -2.87 -1.97 -10.56
CA ASP A 104 -2.10 -1.76 -9.36
C ASP A 104 -2.80 -2.37 -8.13
N GLY A 105 -2.08 -2.48 -7.02
CA GLY A 105 -2.67 -2.87 -5.75
C GLY A 105 -1.76 -3.63 -4.82
N PHE A 106 -2.38 -4.23 -3.80
CA PHE A 106 -1.69 -4.75 -2.63
C PHE A 106 -2.07 -6.21 -2.41
N TYR A 107 -1.08 -7.04 -2.10
CA TYR A 107 -1.28 -8.34 -1.49
C TYR A 107 -0.48 -8.39 -0.18
N ILE A 108 -1.15 -8.78 0.91
CA ILE A 108 -0.53 -8.86 2.23
C ILE A 108 -0.46 -10.34 2.63
N GLU A 109 0.75 -10.88 2.67
CA GLU A 109 1.02 -12.25 3.10
C GLU A 109 1.23 -12.26 4.62
N ASP A 110 0.19 -12.65 5.37
CA ASP A 110 0.30 -12.92 6.80
C ASP A 110 0.42 -14.43 7.05
N LYS A 111 1.57 -14.87 7.55
CA LYS A 111 1.81 -16.28 7.88
C LYS A 111 1.39 -16.65 9.31
N GLY A 112 0.79 -15.72 10.07
CA GLY A 112 0.30 -15.96 11.43
C GLY A 112 1.39 -16.30 12.44
N THR A 113 2.65 -15.98 12.15
CA THR A 113 3.77 -16.23 13.08
C THR A 113 4.10 -14.96 13.84
N GLU A 114 4.05 -14.99 15.18
CA GLU A 114 4.31 -13.83 16.05
C GLU A 114 5.69 -13.17 15.85
N ARG A 115 6.62 -13.84 15.16
CA ARG A 115 8.01 -13.36 14.96
C ARG A 115 8.21 -12.48 13.73
N CYS A 116 7.28 -12.47 12.77
CA CYS A 116 7.44 -11.76 11.51
C CYS A 116 6.18 -10.95 11.20
N ALA A 117 6.34 -9.66 10.89
CA ALA A 117 5.24 -8.86 10.38
C ALA A 117 4.79 -9.39 9.00
N PRO A 118 3.53 -9.17 8.60
CA PRO A 118 3.05 -9.56 7.28
C PRO A 118 3.92 -8.95 6.19
N LYS A 119 4.22 -9.74 5.15
CA LYS A 119 4.93 -9.23 3.97
C LYS A 119 3.94 -8.50 3.09
N VAL A 120 4.39 -7.42 2.47
CA VAL A 120 3.57 -6.62 1.57
C VAL A 120 4.14 -6.71 0.17
N PHE A 121 3.30 -7.09 -0.77
CA PHE A 121 3.53 -6.99 -2.19
C PHE A 121 2.66 -5.86 -2.69
N ALA A 122 3.22 -4.95 -3.48
CA ALA A 122 2.47 -3.85 -4.05
C ALA A 122 2.84 -3.62 -5.51
N ARG A 123 1.90 -3.09 -6.27
CA ARG A 123 2.13 -2.57 -7.61
C ARG A 123 1.65 -1.12 -7.67
N PHE A 124 2.52 -0.24 -8.13
CA PHE A 124 2.24 1.18 -8.34
C PHE A 124 2.71 1.56 -9.74
N ASP A 125 1.84 2.14 -10.56
CA ASP A 125 2.13 2.51 -11.95
C ASP A 125 2.72 1.33 -12.75
N GLY A 126 2.21 0.11 -12.52
CA GLY A 126 2.71 -1.11 -13.16
C GLY A 126 4.04 -1.64 -12.63
N LYS A 127 4.66 -1.00 -11.63
CA LYS A 127 5.93 -1.38 -11.03
C LYS A 127 5.71 -2.13 -9.72
N GLU A 128 6.37 -3.26 -9.55
CA GLU A 128 6.23 -4.08 -8.35
C GLU A 128 7.24 -3.70 -7.25
N TYR A 129 6.76 -3.75 -6.01
CA TYR A 129 7.49 -3.45 -4.79
C TYR A 129 7.22 -4.52 -3.74
N ARG A 130 8.20 -4.77 -2.87
CA ARG A 130 8.06 -5.74 -1.77
C ARG A 130 8.64 -5.19 -0.48
N VAL A 131 7.90 -5.34 0.61
CA VAL A 131 8.39 -5.10 1.97
C VAL A 131 8.29 -6.39 2.78
N SER A 132 9.37 -6.72 3.48
CA SER A 132 9.37 -7.81 4.46
C SER A 132 10.18 -7.42 5.68
N GLU A 133 9.82 -7.96 6.83
CA GLU A 133 10.47 -7.63 8.09
C GLU A 133 10.86 -8.89 8.85
N THR A 134 12.04 -8.88 9.45
CA THR A 134 12.54 -9.96 10.31
C THR A 134 13.24 -9.33 11.50
N GLY A 135 12.61 -9.42 12.68
CA GLY A 135 13.06 -8.71 13.87
C GLY A 135 13.09 -7.19 13.64
N ASN A 136 14.28 -6.60 13.78
CA ASN A 136 14.51 -5.16 13.60
C ASN A 136 14.90 -4.77 12.15
N THR A 137 15.12 -5.74 11.28
CA THR A 137 15.52 -5.50 9.89
C THR A 137 14.30 -5.45 8.98
N VAL A 138 14.24 -4.42 8.14
CA VAL A 138 13.30 -4.29 7.02
C VAL A 138 14.08 -4.53 5.73
N ASN A 139 13.51 -5.33 4.83
CA ASN A 139 13.96 -5.41 3.44
C ASN A 139 12.88 -4.75 2.58
N TYR A 140 13.28 -3.81 1.73
CA TYR A 140 12.42 -3.11 0.79
C TYR A 140 13.04 -3.19 -0.60
N SER A 141 12.29 -3.71 -1.57
CA SER A 141 12.75 -3.82 -2.94
C SER A 141 11.72 -3.26 -3.93
N GLY A 142 12.22 -2.82 -5.07
CA GLY A 142 11.47 -2.32 -6.21
C GLY A 142 12.16 -2.66 -7.53
N PRO A 143 11.76 -2.07 -8.66
CA PRO A 143 12.27 -2.46 -9.98
C PRO A 143 13.79 -2.30 -10.16
N ASP A 144 14.36 -1.29 -9.50
CA ASP A 144 15.75 -0.86 -9.70
C ASP A 144 16.53 -0.74 -8.38
N PHE A 145 16.02 -1.33 -7.29
CA PHE A 145 16.70 -1.34 -5.98
C PHE A 145 16.31 -2.56 -5.12
N ASP A 146 17.23 -2.96 -4.27
CA ASP A 146 17.02 -3.93 -3.19
C ASP A 146 17.82 -3.46 -1.97
N ILE A 147 17.11 -2.98 -0.95
CA ILE A 147 17.71 -2.32 0.21
C ILE A 147 17.20 -2.90 1.52
N GLN A 148 18.02 -2.75 2.55
CA GLN A 148 17.69 -3.11 3.91
C GLN A 148 18.03 -1.98 4.89
N PHE A 149 17.31 -1.91 6.00
CA PHE A 149 17.54 -0.95 7.07
C PHE A 149 16.93 -1.41 8.40
N SER A 150 17.35 -0.78 9.49
CA SER A 150 16.78 -0.90 10.82
C SER A 150 15.48 -0.12 10.92
N LYS A 151 14.43 -0.74 11.47
CA LYS A 151 13.13 -0.07 11.75
C LYS A 151 13.27 1.20 12.57
N ASN A 152 14.25 1.20 13.47
CA ASN A 152 14.45 2.29 14.43
C ASN A 152 15.44 3.34 13.94
N ASP A 153 16.10 3.12 12.81
CA ASP A 153 17.17 3.99 12.32
C ASP A 153 17.38 3.85 10.81
N LEU A 154 16.39 4.26 10.02
CA LEU A 154 16.43 4.14 8.56
C LEU A 154 17.61 4.94 7.97
N GLU A 155 17.77 6.22 8.33
CA GLU A 155 18.75 7.12 7.70
C GLU A 155 20.20 6.65 7.84
N ASN A 156 20.57 6.03 8.97
CA ASN A 156 21.96 5.64 9.22
C ASN A 156 22.25 4.17 8.92
N THR A 157 21.23 3.34 8.64
CA THR A 157 21.41 1.89 8.43
C THR A 157 20.98 1.39 7.07
N ILE A 158 20.43 2.27 6.22
CA ILE A 158 20.12 1.95 4.83
C ILE A 158 21.36 1.43 4.09
N SER A 159 21.20 0.29 3.46
CA SER A 159 22.26 -0.39 2.68
C SER A 159 21.63 -1.27 1.61
N GLY A 160 22.40 -1.65 0.58
CA GLY A 160 21.92 -2.45 -0.54
C GLY A 160 22.20 -1.80 -1.89
N GLU A 161 21.62 -2.37 -2.94
CA GLU A 161 21.88 -2.00 -4.34
C GLU A 161 20.75 -1.13 -4.90
N GLY A 162 21.07 -0.20 -5.81
CA GLY A 162 20.08 0.60 -6.51
C GLY A 162 20.68 1.48 -7.61
N LYS A 163 19.88 1.86 -8.63
CA LYS A 163 20.41 2.59 -9.81
C LYS A 163 20.71 4.08 -9.60
N SER A 164 20.02 4.78 -8.70
CA SER A 164 20.36 6.18 -8.38
C SER A 164 19.60 6.77 -7.20
N SER A 165 18.27 6.59 -7.15
CA SER A 165 17.43 7.23 -6.13
C SER A 165 16.22 6.37 -5.76
N VAL A 166 15.76 6.52 -4.52
CA VAL A 166 14.60 5.82 -3.96
C VAL A 166 13.76 6.78 -3.12
N SER A 167 12.52 6.99 -3.53
CA SER A 167 11.49 7.66 -2.71
C SER A 167 10.83 6.64 -1.79
N PHE A 168 10.72 6.96 -0.51
CA PHE A 168 10.03 6.10 0.47
C PHE A 168 8.51 6.30 0.49
N LEU A 169 7.93 7.07 -0.44
CA LEU A 169 6.47 7.28 -0.52
C LEU A 169 5.70 5.95 -0.59
N ASN A 170 6.11 5.08 -1.52
CA ASN A 170 5.45 3.79 -1.70
C ASN A 170 5.65 2.89 -0.49
N TYR A 171 6.83 2.94 0.15
CA TYR A 171 7.09 2.24 1.40
C TYR A 171 6.10 2.68 2.49
N GLU A 172 5.97 3.97 2.76
CA GLU A 172 5.06 4.48 3.80
C GLU A 172 3.60 4.10 3.52
N ILE A 173 3.15 4.20 2.27
CA ILE A 173 1.80 3.76 1.88
C ILE A 173 1.63 2.25 2.11
N MET A 174 2.60 1.42 1.74
CA MET A 174 2.56 -0.04 2.00
C MET A 174 2.46 -0.34 3.50
N GLN A 175 3.19 0.39 4.34
CA GLN A 175 3.13 0.23 5.80
C GLN A 175 1.77 0.66 6.37
N MET A 176 1.18 1.74 5.86
CA MET A 176 -0.19 2.15 6.22
C MET A 176 -1.21 1.07 5.87
N MET A 177 -1.15 0.51 4.65
CA MET A 177 -2.06 -0.55 4.20
C MET A 177 -1.93 -1.80 5.07
N ARG A 178 -0.69 -2.24 5.32
CA ARG A 178 -0.42 -3.38 6.20
C ARG A 178 -1.00 -3.17 7.60
N SER A 179 -0.74 -2.01 8.19
CA SER A 179 -1.19 -1.71 9.55
C SER A 179 -2.73 -1.66 9.64
N ALA A 180 -3.39 -1.06 8.64
CA ALA A 180 -4.84 -0.98 8.57
C ALA A 180 -5.50 -2.36 8.45
N ILE A 181 -4.95 -3.25 7.61
CA ILE A 181 -5.48 -4.61 7.44
C ILE A 181 -5.24 -5.45 8.71
N SER A 182 -4.03 -5.43 9.28
CA SER A 182 -3.75 -6.15 10.53
C SER A 182 -4.63 -5.67 11.71
N ALA A 183 -4.90 -4.36 11.81
CA ALA A 183 -5.78 -3.81 12.84
C ALA A 183 -7.27 -4.18 12.67
N THR A 184 -7.67 -4.65 11.50
CA THR A 184 -9.05 -5.09 11.22
C THR A 184 -9.32 -6.50 11.77
N GLY A 185 -8.28 -7.24 12.18
CA GLY A 185 -8.37 -8.58 12.78
C GLY A 185 -8.75 -9.68 11.77
N SER A 186 -8.74 -10.94 12.23
CA SER A 186 -9.05 -12.16 11.45
C SER A 186 -10.50 -12.27 10.94
N GLY A 187 -11.30 -11.20 11.07
CA GLY A 187 -12.65 -11.07 10.50
C GLY A 187 -12.73 -10.16 9.27
N SER A 188 -11.59 -9.69 8.73
CA SER A 188 -11.55 -8.91 7.50
C SER A 188 -11.67 -9.81 6.26
N TYR A 189 -12.38 -9.36 5.23
CA TYR A 189 -12.50 -10.04 3.93
C TYR A 189 -11.14 -10.39 3.28
N VAL A 190 -10.06 -9.71 3.70
CA VAL A 190 -8.69 -9.87 3.19
C VAL A 190 -7.92 -11.01 3.89
N SER A 191 -8.45 -11.58 4.98
CA SER A 191 -7.78 -12.59 5.80
C SER A 191 -8.28 -14.02 5.59
N ALA A 192 -9.25 -14.22 4.69
CA ALA A 192 -9.84 -15.53 4.44
C ALA A 192 -9.04 -16.31 3.38
N THR A 193 -8.06 -17.09 3.84
CA THR A 193 -7.50 -18.24 3.10
C THR A 193 -7.44 -19.44 4.01
#